data_AF-A0A528MF53-F1
#
_entry.id   AF-A0A528MF53-F1
#
_cell.length_a   1.000
_cell.length_b   1.000
_cell.length_c   1.000
_cell.angle_alpha   90.00
_cell.angle_beta   90.00
_cell.angle_gamma   90.00
#
_symmetry.space_group_name_H-M   'P 1'
#
loop_
_entity.id
_entity.type
_entity.pdbx_description
1 polymer ?
#
loop_
_entity_poly.entity_id
_entity_poly.type
_entity_poly.pdbx_seq_one_letter_code
_entity_poly.pdbx_strand_id
1 'polypeptide(L)'
;MELRGKFANVDLDALVDNRVVRTWLYFGMFWLMVTPSVGVLISSTFNYPDYLGSGNLELTFGRLRPVHVNGVIFGAFSTLFIGLCYYLVPRLSGVRVIWSEWSVLLAWVWNVATLAGLVGLLFGDSDGLEAGEFPLYAKVAFFIVVAVATAQFLITISRRLEPAIYVALWYLIATFVWTTMNFVLGSFILPYTISGINSAAFHGLYLHYIVGLWLTPAGYVIIYYFLPISARNPLYAHKLSLVGFWSLALFYPFVGIHHYLYSPIADWAETLAVVTSMLLIIPVWTVLVNFFGTMMGKWHEFGRNLPAKFL
;
A
#
# COMPACT_ATOMS: atom_id res chain seq x y z
N MET A 1 26.74 -13.27 -0.57
CA MET A 1 26.23 -13.97 -1.76
C MET A 1 26.85 -13.28 -2.95
N GLU A 2 27.73 -13.94 -3.70
CA GLU A 2 28.34 -13.32 -4.88
C GLU A 2 27.28 -13.13 -5.97
N LEU A 3 27.15 -11.90 -6.48
CA LEU A 3 26.28 -11.59 -7.60
C LEU A 3 26.83 -12.22 -8.89
N ARG A 4 25.95 -12.64 -9.79
CA ARG A 4 26.31 -13.33 -11.03
C ARG A 4 25.80 -12.57 -12.26
N GLY A 5 26.36 -12.90 -13.42
CA GLY A 5 25.94 -12.32 -14.70
C GLY A 5 26.16 -10.80 -14.73
N LYS A 6 25.18 -10.06 -15.24
CA LYS A 6 25.26 -8.59 -15.39
C LYS A 6 25.34 -7.84 -14.05
N PHE A 7 25.10 -8.51 -12.93
CA PHE A 7 25.20 -7.95 -11.58
C PHE A 7 26.58 -8.15 -10.93
N ALA A 8 27.48 -8.94 -11.53
CA ALA A 8 28.72 -9.38 -10.89
C ALA A 8 29.63 -8.22 -10.42
N ASN A 9 29.64 -7.10 -11.14
CA ASN A 9 30.46 -5.92 -10.84
C ASN A 9 29.64 -4.72 -10.33
N VAL A 10 28.39 -4.94 -9.93
CA VAL A 10 27.49 -3.87 -9.50
C VAL A 10 27.49 -3.80 -7.97
N ASP A 11 27.92 -2.66 -7.43
CA ASP A 11 27.69 -2.33 -6.02
C ASP A 11 26.23 -1.90 -5.83
N LEU A 12 25.41 -2.85 -5.36
CA LEU A 12 23.98 -2.64 -5.13
C LEU A 12 23.69 -1.56 -4.08
N ASP A 13 24.58 -1.39 -3.10
CA ASP A 13 24.41 -0.42 -2.03
C ASP A 13 24.71 0.99 -2.53
N ALA A 14 25.71 1.11 -3.41
CA ALA A 14 25.99 2.36 -4.08
C ALA A 14 24.79 2.85 -4.91
N LEU A 15 23.97 1.97 -5.49
CA LEU A 15 22.80 2.36 -6.31
C LEU A 15 21.68 3.04 -5.51
N VAL A 16 21.67 2.87 -4.19
CA VAL A 16 20.57 3.35 -3.34
C VAL A 16 20.88 4.75 -2.81
N ASP A 17 19.95 5.67 -3.03
CA ASP A 17 20.01 6.98 -2.40
C ASP A 17 19.50 6.89 -0.95
N ASN A 18 20.44 6.80 -0.01
CA ASN A 18 20.14 6.70 1.42
C ASN A 18 19.40 7.93 1.98
N ARG A 19 19.59 9.12 1.38
CA ARG A 19 18.90 10.34 1.83
C ARG A 19 17.41 10.22 1.51
N VAL A 20 17.07 9.75 0.31
CA VAL A 20 15.68 9.51 -0.10
C VAL A 20 15.02 8.50 0.84
N VAL A 21 15.63 7.32 1.00
CA VAL A 21 15.09 6.24 1.83
C VAL A 21 14.87 6.71 3.26
N ARG A 22 15.88 7.33 3.88
CA ARG A 22 15.78 7.82 5.27
C ARG A 22 14.69 8.88 5.44
N THR A 23 14.54 9.81 4.49
CA THR A 23 13.51 10.85 4.55
C THR A 23 12.12 10.23 4.63
N TRP A 24 11.81 9.31 3.71
CA TRP A 24 10.53 8.59 3.71
C TRP A 24 10.35 7.77 4.99
N LEU A 25 11.36 7.02 5.42
CA LEU A 25 11.25 6.19 6.62
C LEU A 25 11.07 7.02 7.90
N TYR A 26 11.74 8.16 8.06
CA TYR A 26 11.54 9.01 9.23
C TYR A 26 10.12 9.58 9.31
N PHE A 27 9.57 10.06 8.19
CA PHE A 27 8.18 10.48 8.14
C PHE A 27 7.22 9.32 8.42
N GLY A 28 7.45 8.16 7.81
CA GLY A 28 6.63 6.97 8.01
C GLY A 28 6.63 6.51 9.47
N MET A 29 7.79 6.51 10.13
CA MET A 29 7.92 6.18 11.56
C MET A 29 7.22 7.22 12.44
N PHE A 30 7.30 8.51 12.11
CA PHE A 30 6.56 9.55 12.82
C PHE A 30 5.05 9.27 12.77
N TRP A 31 4.49 9.04 11.58
CA TRP A 31 3.07 8.74 11.45
C TRP A 31 2.66 7.41 12.07
N LEU A 32 3.52 6.38 11.99
CA LEU A 32 3.30 5.08 12.64
C LEU A 32 3.17 5.21 14.16
N MET A 33 3.81 6.21 14.78
CA MET A 33 3.62 6.50 16.19
C MET A 33 2.34 7.31 16.43
N VAL A 34 2.08 8.33 15.62
CA VAL A 34 0.99 9.29 15.85
C VAL A 34 -0.39 8.69 15.54
N THR A 35 -0.60 8.12 14.36
CA THR A 35 -1.95 7.82 13.85
C THR A 35 -2.54 6.56 14.49
N PRO A 36 -1.80 5.50 14.84
CA PRO A 36 -2.32 4.43 15.69
C PRO A 36 -2.60 4.88 17.12
N SER A 37 -1.84 5.84 17.67
CA SER A 37 -2.12 6.40 19.00
C SER A 37 -3.47 7.13 19.02
N VAL A 38 -3.86 7.80 17.94
CA VAL A 38 -5.23 8.33 17.77
C VAL A 38 -6.25 7.17 17.78
N GLY A 39 -5.94 6.05 17.14
CA GLY A 39 -6.76 4.83 17.16
C GLY A 39 -7.00 4.29 18.58
N VAL A 40 -5.93 4.19 19.37
CA VAL A 40 -6.02 3.82 20.80
C VAL A 40 -6.88 4.82 21.56
N LEU A 41 -6.65 6.12 21.35
CA LEU A 41 -7.40 7.19 22.00
C LEU A 41 -8.91 7.13 21.69
N ILE A 42 -9.31 6.91 20.43
CA ILE A 42 -10.73 6.83 20.08
C ILE A 42 -11.35 5.50 20.46
N SER A 43 -10.57 4.42 20.58
CA SER A 43 -11.10 3.14 21.05
C SER A 43 -11.62 3.21 22.48
N SER A 44 -11.04 4.06 23.33
CA SER A 44 -11.52 4.22 24.70
C SER A 44 -12.91 4.85 24.75
N THR A 45 -13.32 5.62 23.73
CA THR A 45 -14.64 6.26 23.68
C THR A 45 -15.77 5.27 23.47
N PHE A 46 -15.49 4.03 23.04
CA PHE A 46 -16.51 2.97 23.02
C PHE A 46 -16.92 2.51 24.42
N ASN A 47 -16.04 2.65 25.41
CA ASN A 47 -16.33 2.32 26.81
C ASN A 47 -16.65 3.57 27.63
N TYR A 48 -16.01 4.69 27.30
CA TYR A 48 -16.14 5.98 28.00
C TYR A 48 -16.42 7.10 26.99
N PRO A 49 -17.69 7.26 26.54
CA PRO A 49 -18.04 8.18 25.45
C PRO A 49 -17.58 9.63 25.67
N ASP A 50 -17.58 10.10 26.92
CA ASP A 50 -17.21 11.47 27.29
C ASP A 50 -15.71 11.64 27.64
N TYR A 51 -14.87 10.63 27.43
CA TYR A 51 -13.45 10.63 27.84
C TYR A 51 -12.64 11.81 27.27
N LEU A 52 -12.97 12.27 26.06
CA LEU A 52 -12.32 13.40 25.39
C LEU A 52 -13.07 14.74 25.58
N GLY A 53 -14.11 14.72 26.42
CA GLY A 53 -15.03 15.83 26.62
C GLY A 53 -16.12 15.91 25.55
N SER A 54 -17.26 16.49 25.91
CA SER A 54 -18.44 16.63 25.04
C SER A 54 -18.53 17.99 24.35
N GLY A 55 -17.68 18.96 24.72
CA GLY A 55 -17.71 20.33 24.18
C GLY A 55 -16.81 20.59 22.97
N ASN A 56 -15.89 19.68 22.64
CA ASN A 56 -14.89 19.86 21.57
C ASN A 56 -15.25 19.03 20.35
N LEU A 57 -15.70 19.67 19.26
CA LEU A 57 -16.12 18.98 18.04
C LEU A 57 -14.97 18.24 17.36
N GLU A 58 -13.75 18.77 17.45
CA GLU A 58 -12.53 18.22 16.87
C GLU A 58 -12.13 16.87 17.48
N LEU A 59 -12.55 16.62 18.73
CA LEU A 59 -12.20 15.41 19.48
C LEU A 59 -13.32 14.36 19.48
N THR A 60 -14.37 14.58 18.71
CA THR A 60 -15.45 13.59 18.56
C THR A 60 -14.97 12.37 17.80
N PHE A 61 -15.53 11.20 18.13
CA PHE A 61 -15.23 9.95 17.42
C PHE A 61 -15.42 10.08 15.90
N GLY A 62 -16.48 10.77 15.47
CA GLY A 62 -16.79 10.96 14.05
C GLY A 62 -15.70 11.72 13.27
N ARG A 63 -14.96 12.65 13.91
CA ARG A 63 -13.85 13.37 13.29
C ARG A 63 -12.52 12.65 13.44
N LEU A 64 -12.26 12.06 14.60
CA LEU A 64 -11.00 11.37 14.86
C LEU A 64 -10.88 10.00 14.17
N ARG A 65 -12.00 9.32 13.86
CA ARG A 65 -11.97 8.06 13.11
C ARG A 65 -11.35 8.23 11.72
N PRO A 66 -11.82 9.14 10.85
CA PRO A 66 -11.16 9.40 9.56
C PRO A 66 -9.69 9.81 9.70
N VAL A 67 -9.34 10.58 10.74
CA VAL A 67 -7.95 10.97 11.03
C VAL A 67 -7.09 9.74 11.31
N HIS A 68 -7.57 8.81 12.15
CA HIS A 68 -6.89 7.55 12.41
C HIS A 68 -6.76 6.71 11.14
N VAL A 69 -7.86 6.44 10.45
CA VAL A 69 -7.91 5.55 9.29
C VAL A 69 -7.00 6.06 8.16
N ASN A 70 -7.20 7.30 7.72
CA ASN A 70 -6.39 7.89 6.65
C ASN A 70 -4.94 8.10 7.07
N GLY A 71 -4.72 8.49 8.33
CA GLY A 71 -3.39 8.66 8.88
C GLY A 71 -2.60 7.35 8.94
N VAL A 72 -3.24 6.22 9.19
CA VAL A 72 -2.59 4.90 9.16
C VAL A 72 -2.33 4.46 7.72
N ILE A 73 -3.30 4.59 6.83
CA ILE A 73 -3.19 4.18 5.42
C ILE A 73 -2.12 5.00 4.70
N PHE A 74 -2.27 6.33 4.67
CA PHE A 74 -1.44 7.22 3.85
C PHE A 74 -0.23 7.77 4.63
N GLY A 75 -0.41 8.11 5.90
CA GLY A 75 0.67 8.62 6.74
C GLY A 75 1.68 7.54 7.13
N ALA A 76 1.23 6.45 7.74
CA ALA A 76 2.14 5.41 8.22
C ALA A 76 2.52 4.41 7.12
N PHE A 77 1.57 3.59 6.67
CA PHE A 77 1.83 2.46 5.78
C PHE A 77 2.41 2.89 4.44
N SER A 78 1.73 3.79 3.73
CA SER A 78 2.12 4.19 2.37
C SER A 78 3.48 4.90 2.36
N THR A 79 3.74 5.77 3.34
CA THR A 79 5.02 6.48 3.46
C THR A 79 6.18 5.51 3.68
N LEU A 80 6.02 4.53 4.59
CA LEU A 80 7.02 3.48 4.81
C LEU A 80 7.22 2.64 3.55
N PHE A 81 6.13 2.20 2.91
CA PHE A 81 6.19 1.38 1.71
C PHE A 81 6.92 2.08 0.55
N ILE A 82 6.56 3.33 0.23
CA ILE A 82 7.22 4.11 -0.83
C ILE A 82 8.71 4.28 -0.52
N GLY A 83 9.08 4.53 0.75
CA GLY A 83 10.48 4.59 1.19
C GLY A 83 11.24 3.28 0.94
N LEU A 84 10.60 2.14 1.24
CA LEU A 84 11.16 0.81 0.97
C LEU A 84 11.27 0.52 -0.53
N CYS A 85 10.36 1.03 -1.37
CA CYS A 85 10.47 0.92 -2.83
C CYS A 85 11.76 1.57 -3.35
N TYR A 86 12.12 2.75 -2.85
CA TYR A 86 13.39 3.41 -3.21
C TYR A 86 14.63 2.64 -2.75
N TYR A 87 14.50 1.73 -1.79
CA TYR A 87 15.58 0.83 -1.36
C TYR A 87 15.67 -0.45 -2.22
N LEU A 88 14.53 -1.07 -2.55
CA LEU A 88 14.50 -2.38 -3.21
C LEU A 88 14.52 -2.30 -4.75
N VAL A 89 13.88 -1.30 -5.37
CA VAL A 89 13.81 -1.16 -6.84
C VAL A 89 15.20 -1.06 -7.49
N PRO A 90 16.12 -0.20 -7.02
CA PRO A 90 17.44 -0.11 -7.66
C PRO A 90 18.23 -1.40 -7.49
N ARG A 91 18.08 -2.09 -6.36
CA ARG A 91 18.75 -3.38 -6.11
C ARG A 91 18.22 -4.51 -6.98
N LEU A 92 16.91 -4.58 -7.18
CA LEU A 92 16.28 -5.58 -8.03
C LEU A 92 16.46 -5.29 -9.53
N SER A 93 16.64 -4.02 -9.91
CA SER A 93 16.83 -3.62 -11.30
C SER A 93 18.30 -3.55 -11.72
N GLY A 94 19.23 -3.43 -10.76
CA GLY A 94 20.67 -3.26 -11.01
C GLY A 94 21.04 -1.88 -11.55
N VAL A 95 20.14 -0.90 -11.43
CA VAL A 95 20.34 0.49 -11.90
C VAL A 95 19.77 1.46 -10.88
N ARG A 96 20.32 2.69 -10.83
CA ARG A 96 19.79 3.75 -9.95
C ARG A 96 18.37 4.12 -10.37
N VAL A 97 17.55 4.48 -9.39
CA VAL A 97 16.22 5.05 -9.66
C VAL A 97 16.38 6.37 -10.41
N ILE A 98 15.64 6.53 -11.50
CA ILE A 98 15.68 7.76 -12.27
C ILE A 98 15.05 8.91 -11.48
N TRP A 99 15.61 10.11 -11.63
CA TRP A 99 15.12 11.33 -10.96
C TRP A 99 15.01 11.20 -9.43
N SER A 100 15.84 10.36 -8.81
CA SER A 100 15.78 10.10 -7.36
C SER A 100 15.97 11.36 -6.52
N GLU A 101 16.63 12.38 -7.06
CA GLU A 101 16.78 13.69 -6.43
C GLU A 101 15.44 14.39 -6.12
N TRP A 102 14.41 14.16 -6.95
CA TRP A 102 13.06 14.70 -6.74
C TRP A 102 12.32 13.96 -5.62
N SER A 103 12.72 12.73 -5.30
CA SER A 103 11.99 11.87 -4.36
C SER A 103 12.00 12.38 -2.92
N VAL A 104 12.97 13.23 -2.55
CA VAL A 104 12.93 13.96 -1.27
C VAL A 104 11.84 15.03 -1.29
N LEU A 105 11.70 15.78 -2.39
CA LEU A 105 10.61 16.74 -2.54
C LEU A 105 9.26 16.02 -2.53
N LEU A 106 9.14 14.88 -3.21
CA LEU A 106 7.92 14.07 -3.19
C LEU A 106 7.57 13.61 -1.77
N ALA A 107 8.56 13.22 -0.95
CA ALA A 107 8.34 12.89 0.45
C ALA A 107 7.75 14.07 1.24
N TRP A 108 8.28 15.27 1.03
CA TRP A 108 7.76 16.47 1.68
C TRP A 108 6.34 16.82 1.21
N VAL A 109 6.09 16.79 -0.10
CA VAL A 109 4.76 17.03 -0.67
C VAL A 109 3.75 16.03 -0.10
N TRP A 110 4.09 14.74 -0.05
CA TRP A 110 3.26 13.70 0.54
C TRP A 110 2.93 13.98 2.01
N ASN A 111 3.95 14.28 2.82
CA ASN A 111 3.76 14.42 4.27
C ASN A 111 3.10 15.74 4.67
N VAL A 112 3.36 16.82 3.95
CA VAL A 112 2.65 18.09 4.13
C VAL A 112 1.18 17.93 3.72
N ALA A 113 0.90 17.23 2.62
CA ALA A 113 -0.47 16.93 2.20
C ALA A 113 -1.20 16.04 3.21
N THR A 114 -0.54 15.01 3.75
CA THR A 114 -1.07 14.19 4.83
C THR A 114 -1.41 15.04 6.05
N LEU A 115 -0.47 15.87 6.53
CA LEU A 115 -0.73 16.75 7.68
C LEU A 115 -1.90 17.70 7.42
N ALA A 116 -1.90 18.40 6.27
CA ALA A 116 -2.96 19.33 5.90
C ALA A 116 -4.32 18.64 5.75
N GLY A 117 -4.36 17.43 5.20
CA GLY A 117 -5.57 16.62 5.10
C GLY A 117 -6.07 16.18 6.47
N LEU A 118 -5.19 15.71 7.36
CA LEU A 118 -5.58 15.27 8.70
C LEU A 118 -6.10 16.43 9.54
N VAL A 119 -5.49 17.61 9.43
CA VAL A 119 -5.99 18.83 10.05
C VAL A 119 -7.35 19.22 9.46
N GLY A 120 -7.54 19.12 8.14
CA GLY A 120 -8.84 19.34 7.50
C GLY A 120 -9.93 18.42 8.07
N LEU A 121 -9.64 17.11 8.18
CA LEU A 121 -10.56 16.13 8.77
C LEU A 121 -10.91 16.45 10.23
N LEU A 122 -9.96 16.92 11.04
CA LEU A 122 -10.22 17.37 12.41
C LEU A 122 -11.21 18.54 12.49
N PHE A 123 -11.21 19.41 11.48
CA PHE A 123 -12.15 20.53 11.37
C PHE A 123 -13.43 20.18 10.60
N GLY A 124 -13.56 18.95 10.12
CA GLY A 124 -14.76 18.43 9.45
C GLY A 124 -14.77 18.59 7.92
N ASP A 125 -13.63 18.93 7.31
CA ASP A 125 -13.47 18.93 5.85
C ASP A 125 -13.25 17.50 5.36
N SER A 126 -14.34 16.83 4.99
CA SER A 126 -14.38 15.42 4.63
C SER A 126 -15.35 15.16 3.48
N ASP A 127 -14.92 14.35 2.52
CA ASP A 127 -15.78 13.89 1.41
C ASP A 127 -16.80 12.82 1.86
N GLY A 128 -16.69 12.29 3.10
CA GLY A 128 -17.61 11.29 3.65
C GLY A 128 -17.50 9.89 3.04
N LEU A 129 -16.54 9.66 2.16
CA LEU A 129 -16.21 8.37 1.55
C LEU A 129 -15.11 7.69 2.36
N GLU A 130 -15.37 6.49 2.87
CA GLU A 130 -14.43 5.72 3.69
C GLU A 130 -13.09 5.45 2.96
N ALA A 131 -11.98 5.67 3.66
CA ALA A 131 -10.61 5.65 3.14
C ALA A 131 -10.34 6.63 1.98
N GLY A 132 -11.30 7.50 1.66
CA GLY A 132 -11.24 8.58 0.67
C GLY A 132 -11.66 9.93 1.23
N GLU A 133 -11.71 10.05 2.56
CA GLU A 133 -12.26 11.20 3.27
C GLU A 133 -11.43 12.46 3.06
N PHE A 134 -10.15 12.32 2.75
CA PHE A 134 -9.27 13.48 2.56
C PHE A 134 -9.84 14.47 1.55
N PRO A 135 -9.75 15.78 1.83
CA PRO A 135 -10.21 16.80 0.90
C PRO A 135 -9.35 16.84 -0.36
N LEU A 136 -9.92 17.40 -1.44
CA LEU A 136 -9.34 17.36 -2.77
C LEU A 136 -7.89 17.87 -2.83
N TYR A 137 -7.55 18.94 -2.08
CA TYR A 137 -6.20 19.50 -2.09
C TYR A 137 -5.14 18.49 -1.62
N ALA A 138 -5.45 17.63 -0.65
CA ALA A 138 -4.56 16.58 -0.19
C ALA A 138 -4.51 15.42 -1.19
N LYS A 139 -5.67 15.03 -1.73
CA LYS A 139 -5.78 13.95 -2.72
C LYS A 139 -5.04 14.25 -4.02
N VAL A 140 -5.09 15.49 -4.51
CA VAL A 140 -4.33 15.93 -5.69
C VAL A 140 -2.83 15.79 -5.46
N ALA A 141 -2.34 16.17 -4.28
CA ALA A 141 -0.92 16.02 -3.94
C ALA A 141 -0.51 14.54 -3.89
N PHE A 142 -1.33 13.66 -3.29
CA PHE A 142 -1.07 12.21 -3.31
C PHE A 142 -1.06 11.65 -4.72
N PHE A 143 -2.05 12.01 -5.54
CA PHE A 143 -2.11 11.58 -6.94
C PHE A 143 -0.84 11.99 -7.69
N ILE A 144 -0.38 13.23 -7.57
CA ILE A 144 0.85 13.71 -8.22
C ILE A 144 2.06 12.91 -7.74
N VAL A 145 2.20 12.74 -6.42
CA VAL A 145 3.35 12.00 -5.85
C VAL A 145 3.36 10.55 -6.34
N VAL A 146 2.22 9.84 -6.28
CA VAL A 146 2.14 8.46 -6.75
C VAL A 146 2.33 8.38 -8.25
N ALA A 147 1.77 9.28 -9.05
CA ALA A 147 1.95 9.29 -10.50
C ALA A 147 3.42 9.48 -10.90
N VAL A 148 4.14 10.41 -10.24
CA VAL A 148 5.57 10.62 -10.47
C VAL A 148 6.38 9.41 -10.01
N ALA A 149 6.08 8.84 -8.84
CA ALA A 149 6.75 7.63 -8.35
C ALA A 149 6.51 6.43 -9.28
N THR A 150 5.29 6.25 -9.78
CA THR A 150 4.93 5.25 -10.79
C THR A 150 5.80 5.41 -12.03
N ALA A 151 5.91 6.63 -12.58
CA ALA A 151 6.76 6.89 -13.73
C ALA A 151 8.24 6.60 -13.44
N GLN A 152 8.75 7.03 -12.26
CA GLN A 152 10.13 6.74 -11.84
C GLN A 152 10.40 5.23 -11.81
N PHE A 153 9.53 4.45 -11.17
CA PHE A 153 9.73 3.02 -11.04
C PHE A 153 9.56 2.28 -12.37
N LEU A 154 8.56 2.62 -13.20
CA LEU A 154 8.38 2.01 -14.51
C LEU A 154 9.60 2.23 -15.43
N ILE A 155 10.10 3.46 -15.50
CA ILE A 155 11.27 3.79 -16.34
C ILE A 155 12.54 3.16 -15.77
N THR A 156 12.68 3.08 -14.44
CA THR A 156 13.83 2.41 -13.82
C THR A 156 13.82 0.91 -14.14
N ILE A 157 12.68 0.25 -14.01
CA ILE A 157 12.55 -1.20 -14.25
C ILE A 157 12.68 -1.53 -15.75
N SER A 158 12.31 -0.61 -16.66
CA SER A 158 12.53 -0.81 -18.09
C SER A 158 14.01 -0.77 -18.48
N ARG A 159 14.86 -0.11 -17.67
CA ARG A 159 16.32 -0.03 -17.82
C ARG A 159 17.09 -1.09 -17.04
N ARG A 160 16.39 -2.07 -16.45
CA ARG A 160 17.02 -3.12 -15.63
C ARG A 160 18.09 -3.90 -16.39
N LEU A 161 19.07 -4.42 -15.65
CA LEU A 161 20.15 -5.23 -16.22
C LEU A 161 19.69 -6.64 -16.59
N GLU A 162 18.92 -7.28 -15.72
CA GLU A 162 18.41 -8.65 -15.91
C GLU A 162 17.10 -8.63 -16.71
N PRO A 163 17.01 -9.30 -17.87
CA PRO A 163 15.78 -9.35 -18.66
C PRO A 163 14.60 -9.94 -17.91
N ALA A 164 14.79 -10.94 -17.05
CA ALA A 164 13.72 -11.47 -16.23
C ALA A 164 13.33 -10.48 -15.13
N ILE A 165 12.03 -10.18 -15.00
CA ILE A 165 11.54 -9.33 -13.92
C ILE A 165 11.26 -10.21 -12.70
N TYR A 166 11.87 -9.85 -11.56
CA TYR A 166 11.63 -10.55 -10.31
C TYR A 166 10.19 -10.34 -9.82
N VAL A 167 9.59 -11.35 -9.17
CA VAL A 167 8.19 -11.32 -8.71
C VAL A 167 7.83 -10.07 -7.91
N ALA A 168 8.70 -9.61 -7.02
CA ALA A 168 8.44 -8.39 -6.24
C ALA A 168 8.26 -7.16 -7.14
N LEU A 169 8.98 -7.07 -8.26
CA LEU A 169 8.81 -5.98 -9.22
C LEU A 169 7.49 -6.09 -10.00
N TRP A 170 6.92 -7.28 -10.23
CA TRP A 170 5.58 -7.38 -10.83
C TRP A 170 4.51 -6.78 -9.93
N TYR A 171 4.49 -7.18 -8.66
CA TYR A 171 3.55 -6.62 -7.69
C TYR A 171 3.81 -5.12 -7.47
N LEU A 172 5.07 -4.67 -7.52
CA LEU A 172 5.39 -3.25 -7.43
C LEU A 172 4.85 -2.46 -8.63
N ILE A 173 5.05 -2.95 -9.86
CA ILE A 173 4.49 -2.30 -11.05
C ILE A 173 2.97 -2.21 -10.92
N ALA A 174 2.33 -3.33 -10.60
CA ALA A 174 0.88 -3.40 -10.56
C ALA A 174 0.30 -2.50 -9.46
N THR A 175 0.88 -2.51 -8.24
CA THR A 175 0.38 -1.70 -7.12
C THR A 175 0.44 -0.21 -7.42
N PHE A 176 1.54 0.28 -8.02
CA PHE A 176 1.68 1.69 -8.37
C PHE A 176 0.74 2.09 -9.52
N VAL A 177 0.61 1.26 -10.56
CA VAL A 177 -0.31 1.52 -11.68
C VAL A 177 -1.76 1.54 -11.22
N TRP A 178 -2.21 0.51 -10.50
CA TRP A 178 -3.58 0.42 -10.00
C TRP A 178 -3.90 1.56 -9.03
N THR A 179 -2.98 1.90 -8.13
CA THR A 179 -3.19 2.99 -7.17
C THR A 179 -3.25 4.35 -7.86
N THR A 180 -2.42 4.59 -8.88
CA THR A 180 -2.50 5.81 -9.69
C THR A 180 -3.89 5.94 -10.33
N MET A 181 -4.42 4.86 -10.92
CA MET A 181 -5.76 4.84 -11.49
C MET A 181 -6.85 4.98 -10.42
N ASN A 182 -6.66 4.37 -9.25
CA ASN A 182 -7.62 4.43 -8.16
C ASN A 182 -7.71 5.84 -7.56
N PHE A 183 -6.60 6.59 -7.50
CA PHE A 183 -6.63 8.00 -7.13
C PHE A 183 -7.45 8.83 -8.11
N VAL A 184 -7.42 8.52 -9.41
CA VAL A 184 -8.29 9.21 -10.37
C VAL A 184 -9.76 8.95 -10.05
N LEU A 185 -10.12 7.68 -9.79
CA LEU A 185 -11.47 7.30 -9.41
C LEU A 185 -11.93 8.03 -8.12
N GLY A 186 -11.19 7.90 -7.02
CA GLY A 186 -11.59 8.43 -5.71
C GLY A 186 -11.41 9.94 -5.52
N SER A 187 -10.60 10.60 -6.36
CA SER A 187 -10.34 12.04 -6.21
C SER A 187 -11.14 12.90 -7.17
N PHE A 188 -11.35 12.46 -8.41
CA PHE A 188 -11.93 13.31 -9.46
C PHE A 188 -13.26 12.81 -10.00
N ILE A 189 -13.53 11.50 -9.93
CA ILE A 189 -14.73 10.91 -10.52
C ILE A 189 -15.79 10.69 -9.44
N LEU A 190 -15.47 9.88 -8.44
CA LEU A 190 -16.42 9.40 -7.44
C LEU A 190 -17.09 10.52 -6.64
N PRO A 191 -16.37 11.53 -6.09
CA PRO A 191 -17.02 12.57 -5.27
C PRO A 191 -17.91 13.54 -6.07
N TYR A 192 -17.73 13.64 -7.39
CA TYR A 192 -18.30 14.74 -8.18
C TYR A 192 -19.22 14.31 -9.32
N THR A 193 -19.13 13.06 -9.77
CA THR A 193 -19.83 12.61 -11.00
C THR A 193 -20.76 11.42 -10.79
N ILE A 194 -20.61 10.67 -9.70
CA ILE A 194 -21.40 9.46 -9.44
C ILE A 194 -22.18 9.65 -8.13
N SER A 195 -23.48 9.36 -8.14
CA SER A 195 -24.36 9.54 -6.98
C SER A 195 -25.21 8.31 -6.69
N GLY A 196 -25.80 8.28 -5.49
CA GLY A 196 -26.74 7.24 -5.06
C GLY A 196 -26.12 5.84 -5.06
N ILE A 197 -26.87 4.87 -5.56
CA ILE A 197 -26.47 3.47 -5.55
C ILE A 197 -25.19 3.18 -6.35
N ASN A 198 -25.01 3.87 -7.47
CA ASN A 198 -23.79 3.74 -8.27
C ASN A 198 -22.59 4.27 -7.49
N SER A 199 -22.77 5.35 -6.72
CA SER A 199 -21.70 5.87 -5.86
C SER A 199 -21.29 4.83 -4.82
N ALA A 200 -22.24 4.12 -4.20
CA ALA A 200 -21.93 3.06 -3.24
C ALA A 200 -21.13 1.93 -3.90
N ALA A 201 -21.54 1.46 -5.07
CA ALA A 201 -20.82 0.41 -5.81
C ALA A 201 -19.38 0.81 -6.19
N PHE A 202 -19.20 2.01 -6.75
CA PHE A 202 -17.88 2.52 -7.12
C PHE A 202 -17.01 2.89 -5.91
N HIS A 203 -17.63 3.36 -4.82
CA HIS A 203 -16.95 3.55 -3.55
C HIS A 203 -16.42 2.23 -2.99
N GLY A 204 -17.21 1.16 -3.08
CA GLY A 204 -16.76 -0.19 -2.75
C GLY A 204 -15.52 -0.61 -3.52
N LEU A 205 -15.49 -0.35 -4.84
CA LEU A 205 -14.28 -0.60 -5.65
C LEU A 205 -13.10 0.25 -5.17
N TYR A 206 -13.30 1.55 -4.97
CA TYR A 206 -12.24 2.46 -4.52
C TYR A 206 -11.61 2.03 -3.18
N LEU A 207 -12.47 1.82 -2.17
CA LEU A 207 -12.08 1.38 -0.83
C LEU A 207 -11.33 0.04 -0.91
N HIS A 208 -11.88 -0.91 -1.66
CA HIS A 208 -11.30 -2.24 -1.74
C HIS A 208 -9.96 -2.23 -2.48
N TYR A 209 -9.82 -1.39 -3.51
CA TYR A 209 -8.56 -1.21 -4.25
C TYR A 209 -7.45 -0.62 -3.37
N ILE A 210 -7.77 0.26 -2.41
CA ILE A 210 -6.77 0.68 -1.41
C ILE A 210 -6.27 -0.56 -0.65
N VAL A 211 -7.16 -1.42 -0.17
CA VAL A 211 -6.74 -2.53 0.69
C VAL A 211 -5.98 -3.61 -0.06
N GLY A 212 -6.34 -3.97 -1.29
CA GLY A 212 -5.63 -5.06 -1.96
C GLY A 212 -5.25 -4.90 -3.40
N LEU A 213 -5.33 -3.68 -3.93
CA LEU A 213 -4.46 -3.27 -5.03
C LEU A 213 -3.33 -2.33 -4.58
N TRP A 214 -3.40 -1.74 -3.38
CA TRP A 214 -2.29 -0.97 -2.78
C TRP A 214 -1.64 -1.69 -1.60
N LEU A 215 -2.35 -1.85 -0.47
CA LEU A 215 -1.79 -2.38 0.78
C LEU A 215 -1.32 -3.84 0.67
N THR A 216 -2.18 -4.72 0.13
CA THR A 216 -1.86 -6.14 0.04
C THR A 216 -0.68 -6.42 -0.90
N PRO A 217 -0.63 -5.89 -2.14
CA PRO A 217 0.53 -6.04 -3.01
C PRO A 217 1.79 -5.37 -2.44
N ALA A 218 1.65 -4.25 -1.72
CA ALA A 218 2.79 -3.63 -1.03
C ALA A 218 3.41 -4.59 0.01
N GLY A 219 2.59 -5.29 0.78
CA GLY A 219 3.03 -6.38 1.65
C GLY A 219 3.74 -7.49 0.86
N TYR A 220 3.21 -7.88 -0.30
CA TYR A 220 3.82 -8.88 -1.16
C TYR A 220 5.19 -8.43 -1.68
N VAL A 221 5.34 -7.19 -2.13
CA VAL A 221 6.63 -6.62 -2.56
C VAL A 221 7.67 -6.74 -1.43
N ILE A 222 7.29 -6.35 -0.22
CA ILE A 222 8.17 -6.41 0.96
C ILE A 222 8.54 -7.87 1.27
N ILE A 223 7.56 -8.77 1.36
CA ILE A 223 7.81 -10.16 1.75
C ILE A 223 8.64 -10.91 0.71
N TYR A 224 8.32 -10.74 -0.58
CA TYR A 224 9.07 -11.38 -1.66
C TYR A 224 10.52 -10.89 -1.76
N TYR A 225 10.80 -9.66 -1.31
CA TYR A 225 12.16 -9.14 -1.27
C TYR A 225 12.90 -9.52 0.03
N PHE A 226 12.33 -9.21 1.19
CA PHE A 226 13.03 -9.31 2.47
C PHE A 226 13.03 -10.73 3.06
N LEU A 227 12.01 -11.56 2.81
CA LEU A 227 11.97 -12.91 3.40
C LEU A 227 13.12 -13.80 2.92
N PRO A 228 13.39 -13.95 1.60
CA PRO A 228 14.50 -14.79 1.13
C PRO A 228 15.86 -14.30 1.66
N ILE A 229 16.04 -12.98 1.75
CA ILE A 229 17.26 -12.35 2.27
C ILE A 229 17.42 -12.66 3.76
N SER A 230 16.35 -12.47 4.53
CA SER A 230 16.32 -12.70 5.97
C SER A 230 16.56 -14.18 6.31
N ALA A 231 15.84 -15.09 5.65
CA ALA A 231 15.95 -16.53 5.85
C ALA A 231 17.23 -17.14 5.25
N ARG A 232 17.95 -16.37 4.41
CA ARG A 232 19.07 -16.84 3.58
C ARG A 232 18.71 -18.13 2.82
N ASN A 233 17.50 -18.15 2.25
CA ASN A 233 16.95 -19.28 1.52
C ASN A 233 16.35 -18.75 0.20
N PRO A 234 16.47 -19.48 -0.93
CA PRO A 234 15.83 -19.05 -2.16
C PRO A 234 14.31 -19.03 -2.02
N LEU A 235 13.66 -18.15 -2.79
CA LEU A 235 12.21 -18.12 -2.88
C LEU A 235 11.69 -19.47 -3.41
N TYR A 236 10.73 -20.06 -2.69
CA TYR A 236 10.31 -21.44 -2.92
C TYR A 236 9.74 -21.73 -4.32
N ALA A 237 8.67 -21.04 -4.75
CA ALA A 237 7.93 -21.40 -5.95
C ALA A 237 7.67 -20.19 -6.86
N HIS A 238 8.65 -19.88 -7.71
CA HIS A 238 8.56 -18.79 -8.69
C HIS A 238 7.33 -18.92 -9.62
N LYS A 239 7.06 -20.12 -10.15
CA LYS A 239 5.90 -20.39 -11.01
C LYS A 239 4.56 -20.20 -10.28
N LEU A 240 4.51 -20.53 -8.99
CA LEU A 240 3.29 -20.33 -8.20
C LEU A 240 3.01 -18.84 -7.97
N SER A 241 4.08 -18.03 -7.89
CA SER A 241 3.95 -16.59 -7.77
C SER A 241 3.34 -15.91 -9.01
N LEU A 242 3.52 -16.50 -10.22
CA LEU A 242 2.80 -16.08 -11.43
C LEU A 242 1.29 -16.29 -11.29
N VAL A 243 0.88 -17.46 -10.79
CA VAL A 243 -0.54 -17.77 -10.58
C VAL A 243 -1.15 -16.81 -9.58
N GLY A 244 -0.45 -16.53 -8.47
CA GLY A 244 -0.86 -15.53 -7.49
C GLY A 244 -1.06 -14.15 -8.10
N PHE A 245 -0.06 -13.68 -8.86
CA PHE A 245 -0.11 -12.35 -9.45
C PHE A 245 -1.29 -12.18 -10.41
N TRP A 246 -1.45 -13.12 -11.35
CA TRP A 246 -2.50 -13.01 -12.38
C TRP A 246 -3.90 -13.29 -11.83
N SER A 247 -4.05 -14.19 -10.85
CA SER A 247 -5.33 -14.39 -10.19
C SER A 247 -5.76 -13.16 -9.38
N LEU A 248 -4.81 -12.50 -8.69
CA LEU A 248 -5.08 -11.22 -8.04
C LEU A 248 -5.53 -10.17 -9.06
N ALA A 249 -4.75 -9.98 -10.13
CA ALA A 249 -5.06 -9.01 -11.18
C ALA A 249 -6.43 -9.26 -11.85
N LEU A 250 -6.84 -10.52 -11.97
CA LEU A 250 -8.11 -10.91 -12.61
C LEU A 250 -9.30 -10.74 -11.67
N PHE A 251 -9.22 -11.24 -10.43
CA PHE A 251 -10.40 -11.32 -9.56
C PHE A 251 -10.62 -10.07 -8.72
N TYR A 252 -9.54 -9.43 -8.26
CA TYR A 252 -9.62 -8.31 -7.32
C TYR A 252 -10.35 -7.06 -7.90
N PRO A 253 -10.36 -6.81 -9.22
CA PRO A 253 -11.18 -5.73 -9.79
C PRO A 253 -12.70 -5.85 -9.59
N PHE A 254 -13.22 -7.03 -9.20
CA PHE A 254 -14.67 -7.28 -9.16
C PHE A 254 -15.27 -7.33 -7.75
N VAL A 255 -14.45 -7.26 -6.70
CA VAL A 255 -14.88 -7.63 -5.35
C VAL A 255 -15.46 -6.48 -4.53
N GLY A 256 -15.32 -5.22 -4.95
CA GLY A 256 -15.68 -4.06 -4.12
C GLY A 256 -17.14 -4.02 -3.63
N ILE A 257 -18.07 -4.64 -4.36
CA ILE A 257 -19.50 -4.69 -3.97
C ILE A 257 -19.74 -5.61 -2.77
N HIS A 258 -18.81 -6.48 -2.37
CA HIS A 258 -19.00 -7.32 -1.18
C HIS A 258 -19.16 -6.54 0.14
N HIS A 259 -18.85 -5.24 0.14
CA HIS A 259 -19.07 -4.36 1.29
C HIS A 259 -20.56 -3.97 1.43
N TYR A 260 -21.35 -4.23 0.40
CA TYR A 260 -22.74 -3.80 0.27
C TYR A 260 -23.65 -4.98 -0.10
N LEU A 261 -23.38 -6.17 0.43
CA LEU A 261 -24.28 -7.30 0.22
C LEU A 261 -25.64 -7.04 0.85
N TYR A 262 -26.70 -7.53 0.20
CA TYR A 262 -28.09 -7.27 0.58
C TYR A 262 -28.44 -5.78 0.61
N SER A 263 -27.78 -5.00 -0.25
CA SER A 263 -28.12 -3.59 -0.46
C SER A 263 -29.10 -3.45 -1.63
N PRO A 264 -29.48 -2.23 -2.02
CA PRO A 264 -30.27 -2.06 -3.24
C PRO A 264 -29.50 -2.38 -4.53
N ILE A 265 -28.18 -2.70 -4.45
CA ILE A 265 -27.33 -2.97 -5.63
C ILE A 265 -27.83 -4.24 -6.29
N ALA A 266 -27.75 -4.29 -7.62
CA ALA A 266 -28.30 -5.42 -8.38
C ALA A 266 -27.66 -6.76 -7.96
N ASP A 267 -28.51 -7.75 -7.64
CA ASP A 267 -28.10 -9.08 -7.15
C ASP A 267 -27.04 -9.77 -8.02
N TRP A 268 -27.07 -9.57 -9.34
CA TRP A 268 -26.08 -10.16 -10.24
C TRP A 268 -24.67 -9.60 -9.99
N ALA A 269 -24.57 -8.33 -9.63
CA ALA A 269 -23.31 -7.66 -9.34
C ALA A 269 -22.79 -8.07 -7.95
N GLU A 270 -23.70 -8.19 -6.97
CA GLU A 270 -23.37 -8.77 -5.66
C GLU A 270 -22.87 -10.22 -5.81
N THR A 271 -23.56 -11.04 -6.60
CA THR A 271 -23.17 -12.45 -6.85
C THR A 271 -21.78 -12.54 -7.48
N LEU A 272 -21.47 -11.68 -8.47
CA LEU A 272 -20.14 -11.61 -9.08
C LEU A 272 -19.07 -11.25 -8.05
N ALA A 273 -19.35 -10.26 -7.18
CA ALA A 273 -18.43 -9.85 -6.13
C ALA A 273 -18.21 -10.97 -5.10
N VAL A 274 -19.25 -11.71 -4.69
CA VAL A 274 -19.13 -12.87 -3.80
C VAL A 274 -18.23 -13.94 -4.42
N VAL A 275 -18.52 -14.36 -5.65
CA VAL A 275 -17.76 -15.43 -6.32
C VAL A 275 -16.30 -15.03 -6.49
N THR A 276 -16.03 -13.81 -6.97
CA THR A 276 -14.65 -13.33 -7.15
C THR A 276 -13.92 -13.14 -5.82
N SER A 277 -14.63 -12.77 -4.75
CA SER A 277 -14.05 -12.67 -3.40
C SER A 277 -13.63 -14.04 -2.88
N MET A 278 -14.45 -15.07 -3.10
CA MET A 278 -14.07 -16.43 -2.75
C MET A 278 -12.85 -16.90 -3.54
N LEU A 279 -12.75 -16.54 -4.83
CA LEU A 279 -11.61 -16.89 -5.68
C LEU A 279 -10.30 -16.18 -5.28
N LEU A 280 -10.35 -15.09 -4.49
CA LEU A 280 -9.16 -14.48 -3.89
C LEU A 280 -8.44 -15.40 -2.89
N ILE A 281 -9.02 -16.55 -2.52
CA ILE A 281 -8.30 -17.60 -1.81
C ILE A 281 -7.08 -18.07 -2.61
N ILE A 282 -7.14 -18.09 -3.95
CA ILE A 282 -6.04 -18.54 -4.82
C ILE A 282 -4.77 -17.70 -4.60
N PRO A 283 -4.78 -16.36 -4.80
CA PRO A 283 -3.59 -15.55 -4.56
C PRO A 283 -3.11 -15.62 -3.11
N VAL A 284 -4.00 -15.67 -2.12
CA VAL A 284 -3.62 -15.81 -0.70
C VAL A 284 -2.80 -17.09 -0.48
N TRP A 285 -3.29 -18.25 -0.93
CA TRP A 285 -2.57 -19.51 -0.78
C TRP A 285 -1.23 -19.52 -1.52
N THR A 286 -1.15 -18.89 -2.70
CA THR A 286 0.12 -18.81 -3.43
C THR A 286 1.21 -18.09 -2.62
N VAL A 287 0.85 -17.04 -1.89
CA VAL A 287 1.79 -16.27 -1.05
C VAL A 287 2.15 -17.07 0.20
N LEU A 288 1.18 -17.69 0.88
CA LEU A 288 1.43 -18.51 2.06
C LEU A 288 2.37 -19.69 1.73
N VAL A 289 2.13 -20.41 0.64
CA VAL A 289 3.00 -21.51 0.20
C VAL A 289 4.41 -21.00 -0.11
N ASN A 290 4.54 -19.83 -0.74
CA ASN A 290 5.86 -19.24 -0.95
C ASN A 290 6.54 -18.83 0.36
N PHE A 291 5.82 -18.28 1.32
CA PHE A 291 6.35 -17.88 2.62
C PHE A 291 6.85 -19.11 3.40
N PHE A 292 5.96 -20.04 3.72
CA PHE A 292 6.29 -21.23 4.51
C PHE A 292 7.30 -22.12 3.77
N GLY A 293 7.16 -22.22 2.45
CA GLY A 293 8.11 -22.93 1.59
C GLY A 293 9.51 -22.34 1.65
N THR A 294 9.63 -21.00 1.64
CA THR A 294 10.93 -20.31 1.73
C THR A 294 11.56 -20.47 3.12
N MET A 295 10.77 -20.75 4.15
CA MET A 295 11.28 -21.03 5.50
C MET A 295 11.62 -22.51 5.75
N MET A 296 11.33 -23.42 4.80
CA MET A 296 11.65 -24.85 4.97
C MET A 296 13.15 -25.08 5.15
N GLY A 297 13.50 -25.88 6.17
CA GLY A 297 14.88 -26.11 6.59
C GLY A 297 15.49 -24.96 7.42
N LYS A 298 14.82 -23.81 7.54
CA LYS A 298 15.30 -22.60 8.25
C LYS A 298 14.50 -22.24 9.50
N TRP A 299 13.45 -22.99 9.84
CA TRP A 299 12.63 -22.78 11.04
C TRP A 299 13.42 -22.74 12.36
N HIS A 300 14.53 -23.46 12.45
CA HIS A 300 15.41 -23.44 13.63
C HIS A 300 16.07 -22.07 13.87
N GLU A 301 16.21 -21.24 12.84
CA GLU A 301 16.76 -19.89 12.93
C GLU A 301 15.69 -18.84 13.29
N PHE A 302 14.40 -19.16 13.12
CA PHE A 302 13.27 -18.24 13.30
C PHE A 302 13.28 -17.56 14.67
N GLY A 303 13.59 -18.31 15.74
CA GLY A 303 13.67 -17.78 17.10
C GLY A 303 14.68 -16.65 17.28
N ARG A 304 15.78 -16.62 16.51
CA ARG A 304 16.84 -15.61 16.58
C ARG A 304 16.73 -14.55 15.48
N ASN A 305 16.04 -14.86 14.40
CA ASN A 305 15.86 -13.98 13.25
C ASN A 305 14.70 -13.00 13.48
N LEU A 306 14.98 -11.87 14.11
CA LEU A 306 13.96 -10.83 14.37
C LEU A 306 13.26 -10.35 13.09
N PRO A 307 13.96 -9.98 11.99
CA PRO A 307 13.28 -9.58 10.76
C PRO A 307 12.31 -10.65 10.24
N ALA A 308 12.69 -11.92 10.23
CA ALA A 308 11.81 -13.00 9.77
C ALA A 308 10.57 -13.21 10.66
N LYS A 309 10.58 -12.78 11.93
CA LYS A 309 9.40 -12.86 12.81
C LYS A 309 8.35 -11.78 12.52
N PHE A 310 8.80 -10.62 12.05
CA PHE A 310 7.93 -9.48 11.75
C PHE A 310 7.44 -9.48 10.30
N LEU A 311 8.14 -10.17 9.40
CA LEU A 311 7.69 -10.48 8.04
C LEU A 311 6.64 -11.59 8.05
#